data_AF-A0A139JY02-F1
#
_entry.id   AF-A0A139JY02-F1
#
_cell.length_a   1.000
_cell.length_b   1.000
_cell.length_c   1.000
_cell.angle_alpha   90.00
_cell.angle_beta   90.00
_cell.angle_gamma   90.00
#
_symmetry.space_group_name_H-M   'P 1'
#
loop_
_entity.id
_entity.type
_entity.pdbx_description
1 polymer ?
#
loop_
_entity_poly.entity_id
_entity_poly.type
_entity_poly.pdbx_seq_one_letter_code
_entity_poly.pdbx_strand_id
1 'polypeptide(L)'
;MLPAVRNTALMRGKTYIGIDFGTSTTVVSIVSYDEYDHKIHTKSLRLPQMLPDGTLYRSEIVPTVIAWLNGCILVGEGASQMKYQLKKGKNIWYSFKIVANT
;
A
#
# COMPACT_ATOMS: atom_id res chain seq x y z
N MET A 1 3.34 -3.23 19.15
CA MET A 1 3.40 -2.18 20.20
C MET A 1 4.70 -1.42 20.01
N LEU A 2 4.66 -0.08 20.00
CA LEU A 2 5.88 0.72 20.10
C LEU A 2 6.45 0.60 21.52
N PRO A 3 7.78 0.57 21.70
CA PRO A 3 8.39 0.37 23.02
C PRO A 3 8.09 1.53 23.98
N ALA A 4 7.88 1.19 25.26
CA ALA A 4 7.52 2.13 26.33
C ALA A 4 8.66 3.10 26.72
N VAL A 5 9.88 2.88 26.22
CA VAL A 5 11.04 3.74 26.47
C VAL A 5 11.43 4.43 25.15
N ARG A 6 11.38 5.76 25.13
CA ARG A 6 11.81 6.58 23.99
C ARG A 6 13.34 6.60 23.93
N ASN A 7 13.93 5.65 23.22
CA ASN A 7 15.33 5.75 22.85
C ASN A 7 15.47 6.70 21.65
N THR A 8 15.59 8.00 21.94
CA THR A 8 15.67 9.07 20.93
C THR A 8 16.85 8.90 19.98
N ALA A 9 17.96 8.32 20.43
CA ALA A 9 19.12 8.01 19.59
C ALA A 9 18.79 6.98 18.49
N LEU A 10 17.84 6.07 18.73
CA LEU A 10 17.40 5.09 17.72
C LEU A 10 16.43 5.69 16.67
N MET A 11 15.79 6.83 16.97
CA MET A 11 14.79 7.45 16.09
C MET A 11 15.33 8.62 15.25
N ARG A 12 16.41 9.27 15.70
CA ARG A 12 17.03 10.41 15.00
C ARG A 12 17.46 10.03 13.58
N GLY A 13 17.03 10.82 12.60
CA GLY A 13 17.38 10.63 11.19
C GLY A 13 16.82 9.34 10.57
N LYS A 14 15.82 8.70 11.19
CA LYS A 14 15.15 7.51 10.66
C LYS A 14 13.72 7.85 10.23
N THR A 15 13.31 7.30 9.10
CA THR A 15 11.91 7.24 8.66
C THR A 15 11.47 5.79 8.65
N TYR A 16 10.35 5.52 9.31
CA TYR A 16 9.73 4.20 9.33
C TYR A 16 8.54 4.20 8.37
N ILE A 17 8.35 3.10 7.65
CA ILE A 17 7.24 2.92 6.73
C ILE A 17 6.31 1.86 7.33
N GLY A 18 5.07 2.24 7.62
CA GLY A 18 4.01 1.31 7.98
C GLY A 18 3.30 0.85 6.72
N ILE A 19 3.18 -0.45 6.52
CA ILE A 19 2.39 -1.03 5.42
C ILE A 19 1.34 -1.93 6.06
N ASP A 20 0.09 -1.48 6.07
CA ASP A 20 -1.03 -2.37 6.39
C ASP A 20 -1.45 -3.07 5.12
N PHE A 21 -0.89 -4.27 4.91
CA PHE A 21 -1.19 -5.10 3.76
C PHE A 21 -2.45 -5.92 4.03
N GLY A 22 -3.63 -5.42 3.67
CA GLY A 22 -4.91 -6.08 3.89
C GLY A 22 -5.36 -7.00 2.75
N THR A 23 -6.39 -7.80 2.99
CA THR A 23 -6.95 -8.72 1.97
C THR A 23 -7.62 -7.98 0.82
N SER A 24 -8.31 -6.88 1.14
CA SER A 24 -9.08 -6.09 0.17
C SER A 24 -8.37 -4.79 -0.21
N THR A 25 -7.71 -4.16 0.75
CA THR A 25 -7.05 -2.86 0.60
C THR A 25 -5.70 -2.85 1.33
N THR A 26 -4.79 -2.01 0.86
CA THR A 26 -3.49 -1.74 1.44
C THR A 26 -3.37 -0.24 1.69
N VAL A 27 -2.81 0.14 2.84
CA VAL A 27 -2.51 1.53 3.20
C VAL A 27 -1.04 1.63 3.58
N VAL A 28 -0.38 2.70 3.14
CA VAL A 28 1.01 2.99 3.52
C VAL A 28 1.06 4.28 4.30
N SER A 29 1.80 4.28 5.40
CA SER A 29 2.09 5.46 6.19
C SER A 29 3.60 5.62 6.41
N ILE A 30 4.01 6.85 6.63
CA ILE A 30 5.37 7.19 7.08
C ILE A 30 5.32 7.73 8.49
N VAL A 31 6.37 7.42 9.25
CA VAL A 31 6.56 7.89 10.61
C VAL A 31 7.97 8.43 10.74
N SER A 32 8.11 9.64 11.26
CA SER A 32 9.40 10.27 11.52
C SER A 32 9.39 10.98 12.87
N TYR A 33 10.54 10.97 13.54
CA TYR A 33 10.77 11.79 14.72
C TYR A 33 11.25 13.18 14.30
N ASP A 34 10.62 14.23 14.81
CA ASP A 34 11.06 15.61 14.63
C ASP A 34 11.84 16.06 15.87
N GLU A 35 13.08 16.52 15.63
CA GLU A 35 14.00 16.95 16.66
C GLU A 35 13.66 18.33 17.23
N TYR A 36 12.95 19.15 16.46
CA TYR A 36 12.61 20.52 16.84
C TYR A 36 11.49 20.55 17.87
N ASP A 37 10.42 19.77 17.65
CA ASP A 37 9.26 19.72 18.55
C ASP A 37 9.21 18.47 19.45
N HIS A 38 10.19 17.58 19.31
CA HIS A 38 10.31 16.30 20.01
C HIS A 38 9.09 15.38 19.88
N LYS A 39 8.36 15.46 18.74
CA LYS A 39 7.19 14.62 18.46
C LYS A 39 7.46 13.59 17.38
N ILE A 40 6.58 12.58 17.36
CA ILE A 40 6.47 11.62 16.28
C ILE A 40 5.38 12.13 15.34
N HIS A 41 5.74 12.37 14.09
CA HIS A 41 4.81 12.74 13.03
C HIS A 41 4.45 11.50 12.23
N THR A 42 3.17 11.35 11.92
CA THR A 42 2.66 10.25 11.11
C THR A 42 1.89 10.82 9.92
N LYS A 43 2.04 10.20 8.75
CA LYS A 43 1.33 10.62 7.55
C LYS A 43 1.00 9.42 6.68
N SER A 44 -0.26 9.27 6.30
CA SER A 44 -0.67 8.32 5.26
C SER A 44 -0.24 8.82 3.87
N LEU A 45 0.28 7.92 3.05
CA LEU A 45 0.73 8.24 1.69
C LEU A 45 -0.39 8.01 0.69
N ARG A 46 -0.66 9.04 -0.13
CA ARG A 46 -1.50 8.89 -1.32
C ARG A 46 -0.70 8.29 -2.46
N LEU A 47 -0.89 7.00 -2.70
CA LEU A 47 -0.11 6.25 -3.68
C LEU A 47 -0.70 6.41 -5.09
N PRO A 48 0.16 6.59 -6.12
CA PRO A 48 -0.27 6.61 -7.51
C PRO A 48 -0.69 5.21 -7.98
N GLN A 49 -1.77 5.17 -8.74
CA GLN A 49 -2.43 3.97 -9.26
C GLN A 49 -2.78 4.26 -10.72
N MET A 50 -2.13 3.56 -11.66
CA MET A 50 -2.42 3.73 -13.08
C MET A 50 -3.75 3.04 -13.40
N LEU A 51 -4.67 3.78 -14.01
CA LEU A 51 -5.96 3.29 -14.49
C LEU A 51 -5.81 2.64 -15.88
N PRO A 52 -6.80 1.87 -16.36
CA PRO A 52 -6.69 1.17 -17.65
C PRO A 52 -6.55 2.08 -18.87
N ASP A 53 -7.01 3.33 -18.77
CA ASP A 53 -6.87 4.37 -19.79
C ASP A 53 -5.51 5.11 -19.73
N GLY A 54 -4.64 4.75 -18.77
CA GLY A 54 -3.35 5.40 -18.53
C GLY A 54 -3.40 6.58 -17.54
N THR A 55 -4.58 6.98 -17.07
CA THR A 55 -4.74 8.05 -16.08
C THR A 55 -4.09 7.68 -14.75
N LEU A 56 -3.41 8.62 -14.09
CA LEU A 56 -2.80 8.40 -12.78
C LEU A 56 -3.72 8.84 -11.64
N TYR A 57 -4.37 7.88 -10.97
CA TYR A 57 -5.20 8.11 -9.79
C TYR A 57 -4.35 8.09 -8.50
N ARG A 58 -4.72 8.86 -7.47
CA ARG A 58 -3.99 8.91 -6.18
C ARG A 58 -4.95 8.85 -4.99
N SER A 59 -4.73 7.91 -4.07
CA SER A 59 -5.53 7.72 -2.85
C SER A 59 -4.68 7.10 -1.74
N GLU A 60 -5.03 7.32 -0.46
CA GLU A 60 -4.41 6.57 0.65
C GLU A 60 -4.81 5.09 0.66
N ILE A 61 -5.99 4.77 0.14
CA ILE A 61 -6.53 3.41 0.09
C ILE A 61 -6.24 2.83 -1.29
N VAL A 62 -5.42 1.78 -1.33
CA VAL A 62 -5.06 1.07 -2.55
C VAL A 62 -5.70 -0.31 -2.53
N PRO A 63 -6.56 -0.69 -3.49
CA PRO A 63 -7.04 -2.06 -3.58
C PRO A 63 -5.89 -3.08 -3.62
N THR A 64 -5.96 -4.16 -2.84
CA THR A 64 -4.97 -5.25 -2.87
C THR A 64 -5.24 -6.15 -4.07
N VAL A 65 -4.99 -5.61 -5.26
CA VAL A 65 -5.27 -6.22 -6.56
C VAL A 65 -4.10 -5.93 -7.50
N ILE A 66 -3.67 -6.95 -8.24
CA ILE A 66 -2.65 -6.84 -9.29
C ILE A 66 -3.26 -7.43 -10.57
N ALA A 67 -3.04 -6.77 -11.71
CA ALA A 67 -3.47 -7.25 -13.01
C ALA A 67 -2.34 -7.15 -14.04
N TRP A 68 -2.31 -8.09 -14.98
CA TRP A 68 -1.46 -8.05 -16.16
C TRP A 68 -2.32 -7.76 -17.38
N LEU A 69 -2.13 -6.58 -17.99
CA LEU A 69 -2.92 -6.10 -19.13
C LEU A 69 -1.98 -5.55 -20.20
N ASN A 70 -2.02 -6.10 -21.42
CA ASN A 70 -1.29 -5.59 -22.58
C ASN A 70 0.22 -5.37 -22.36
N GLY A 71 0.88 -6.25 -21.61
CA GLY A 71 2.31 -6.11 -21.31
C GLY A 71 2.64 -5.22 -20.12
N CYS A 72 1.62 -4.66 -19.45
CA CYS A 72 1.77 -3.78 -18.30
C CYS A 72 1.19 -4.40 -17.03
N ILE A 73 1.84 -4.11 -15.90
CA ILE A 73 1.29 -4.40 -14.57
C ILE A 73 0.45 -3.20 -14.12
N LEU A 74 -0.80 -3.46 -13.77
CA LEU A 74 -1.63 -2.54 -13.00
C LEU A 74 -1.66 -3.01 -11.54
N VAL A 75 -1.64 -2.06 -10.61
CA VAL A 75 -1.77 -2.30 -9.17
C VAL A 75 -2.78 -1.33 -8.59
N GLY A 76 -3.61 -1.79 -7.66
CA GLY A 76 -4.58 -0.93 -7.00
C GLY A 76 -5.86 -0.74 -7.82
N GLU A 77 -6.32 0.49 -7.90
CA GLU A 77 -7.60 0.89 -8.47
C GLU A 77 -7.72 0.45 -9.93
N GLY A 78 -6.71 0.71 -10.75
CA GLY A 78 -6.73 0.29 -12.15
C GLY A 78 -6.79 -1.22 -12.32
N ALA A 79 -6.13 -2.00 -11.45
CA ALA A 79 -6.26 -3.46 -11.47
C ALA A 79 -7.64 -3.92 -10.99
N SER A 80 -8.22 -3.26 -9.97
CA SER A 80 -9.55 -3.56 -9.44
C SER A 80 -10.66 -3.38 -10.47
N GLN A 81 -10.56 -2.35 -11.33
CA GLN A 81 -11.50 -2.11 -12.44
C GLN A 81 -11.54 -3.25 -13.48
N MET A 82 -10.46 -4.05 -13.54
CA MET A 82 -10.34 -5.15 -14.48
C MET A 82 -10.93 -6.49 -13.97
N LYS A 83 -11.48 -6.54 -12.75
CA LYS A 83 -11.98 -7.78 -12.11
C LYS A 83 -13.00 -8.57 -12.94
N TYR A 84 -13.87 -7.88 -13.66
CA TYR A 84 -14.92 -8.50 -14.47
C TYR A 84 -14.50 -8.75 -15.93
N GLN A 85 -13.32 -8.26 -16.31
CA GLN A 85 -12.79 -8.36 -17.68
C GLN A 85 -11.68 -9.42 -17.78
N LEU A 86 -10.93 -9.63 -16.71
CA LEU A 86 -9.80 -10.56 -16.64
C LEU A 86 -10.14 -11.82 -15.84
N LYS A 87 -9.36 -12.88 -16.05
CA LYS A 87 -9.56 -14.18 -15.41
C LYS A 87 -8.70 -14.30 -14.16
N LYS A 88 -9.35 -14.44 -13.00
CA LYS A 88 -8.68 -14.66 -11.70
C LYS A 88 -7.68 -15.80 -11.79
N GLY A 89 -6.47 -15.57 -11.26
CA GLY A 89 -5.38 -16.55 -11.23
C GLY A 89 -4.61 -16.68 -12.55
N LYS A 90 -5.06 -16.02 -13.63
CA LYS A 90 -4.37 -16.02 -14.93
C LYS A 90 -3.73 -14.66 -15.22
N ASN A 91 -4.54 -13.61 -15.23
CA ASN A 91 -4.11 -12.25 -15.56
C ASN A 91 -4.65 -11.19 -14.59
N ILE A 92 -5.30 -11.62 -13.50
CA ILE A 92 -5.62 -10.78 -12.35
C ILE A 92 -5.57 -11.60 -11.05
N TRP A 93 -5.07 -10.98 -9.98
CA TRP A 93 -4.95 -11.58 -8.65
C TRP A 93 -5.51 -10.63 -7.59
N TYR A 94 -6.39 -11.15 -6.74
CA TYR A 94 -6.98 -10.44 -5.60
C TYR A 94 -7.32 -11.44 -4.48
N SER A 95 -7.47 -10.93 -3.26
CA SER A 95 -7.69 -11.74 -2.03
C SER A 95 -6.57 -12.75 -1.77
N PHE A 96 -5.37 -12.50 -2.29
CA PHE A 96 -4.23 -13.42 -2.22
C PHE A 96 -3.44 -13.34 -0.91
N LYS A 97 -3.80 -12.42 0.01
CA LYS A 97 -3.29 -12.43 1.38
C LYS A 97 -3.75 -13.67 2.15
N ILE A 98 -4.97 -14.14 1.87
CA ILE A 98 -5.52 -15.30 2.54
C ILE A 98 -4.95 -16.54 1.84
N VAL A 99 -4.08 -17.27 2.56
CA VAL A 99 -3.76 -18.64 2.20
C VAL A 99 -4.97 -19.47 2.64
N ALA A 100 -5.75 -19.97 1.69
CA ALA A 100 -6.71 -21.02 2.00
C ALA A 100 -5.88 -22.28 2.31
N ASN A 101 -5.99 -22.79 3.53
CA ASN A 101 -5.54 -24.15 3.83
C ASN A 101 -6.43 -25.11 3.03
N THR A 102 -6.01 -25.47 1.83
CA THR A 102 -6.56 -26.59 1.04
C THR A 102 -5.56 -27.72 1.02
#